data_AF-A0A1M7SZI2-F1
#
_entry.id   AF-A0A1M7SZI2-F1
#
_cell.length_a   1.000
_cell.length_b   1.000
_cell.length_c   1.000
_cell.angle_alpha   90.00
_cell.angle_beta   90.00
_cell.angle_gamma   90.00
#
_symmetry.space_group_name_H-M   'P 1'
#
loop_
_entity.id
_entity.type
_entity.pdbx_description
1 polymer ?
#
loop_
_entity_poly.entity_id
_entity_poly.type
_entity_poly.pdbx_seq_one_letter_code
_entity_poly.pdbx_strand_id
1 'polypeptide(L)'
;MPWTKKHLKWLTDTGTHITTADGKTAAVWEFNYQTDEVTLSAWAKHFRNHYCPDTDIDDLKPSKQSRKDYLTDMKFPNKTSTLGPAIRAGDFGEILVADYLEYVLKFWVPRVRWNSKVVRDESTKGSDVIGFKFHQSSRNPSHKDILFIFEAKTKFSKSSENRLQEAINHSAKDYLRIGESLNFIKQKYVNNGDNAEAKGIGRFQNPTDIPYKQTFGAAALISDECYDVSELSMANCSKIPQSKKAKNTFYAPHPYKDDLVLLIIKGPDMMDLVHKLYRRAADEA
;
A
#
# COMPACT_ATOMS: atom_id res chain seq x y z
N MET A 1 13.25 13.75 -7.42
CA MET A 1 12.32 12.75 -6.84
C MET A 1 12.63 11.39 -7.43
N PRO A 2 12.91 10.34 -6.63
CA PRO A 2 13.21 8.99 -7.14
C PRO A 2 11.98 8.29 -7.75
N TRP A 3 10.79 8.86 -7.56
CA TRP A 3 9.52 8.32 -8.02
C TRP A 3 9.35 8.53 -9.53
N THR A 4 9.24 7.43 -10.27
CA THR A 4 8.96 7.43 -11.71
C THR A 4 7.89 6.38 -11.99
N LYS A 5 7.25 6.43 -13.16
CA LYS A 5 6.29 5.40 -13.61
C LYS A 5 6.91 4.30 -14.49
N LYS A 6 8.24 4.24 -14.60
CA LYS A 6 8.93 3.34 -15.56
C LYS A 6 8.67 1.86 -15.26
N HIS A 7 8.48 1.55 -13.99
CA HIS A 7 8.27 0.21 -13.46
C HIS A 7 6.83 -0.30 -13.64
N LEU A 8 5.87 0.57 -13.94
CA LEU A 8 4.44 0.23 -14.02
C LEU A 8 3.98 -0.38 -15.33
N LYS A 9 4.89 -0.68 -16.26
CA LYS A 9 4.53 -1.33 -17.54
C LYS A 9 3.81 -2.66 -17.36
N TRP A 10 3.95 -3.29 -16.20
CA TRP A 10 3.36 -4.58 -15.88
C TRP A 10 1.96 -4.50 -15.29
N LEU A 11 1.52 -3.32 -14.83
CA LEU A 11 0.21 -3.15 -14.23
C LEU A 11 -0.82 -2.80 -15.32
N THR A 12 -1.70 -3.75 -15.62
CA THR A 12 -2.69 -3.62 -16.71
C THR A 12 -4.11 -3.82 -16.19
N ASP A 13 -5.02 -2.95 -16.61
CA ASP A 13 -6.45 -3.11 -16.38
C ASP A 13 -6.96 -4.26 -17.24
N THR A 14 -7.62 -5.25 -16.65
CA THR A 14 -8.20 -6.36 -17.41
C THR A 14 -9.58 -6.01 -17.97
N GLY A 15 -10.21 -4.94 -17.48
CA GLY A 15 -11.61 -4.60 -17.71
C GLY A 15 -12.60 -5.57 -17.04
N THR A 16 -12.11 -6.59 -16.34
CA THR A 16 -12.94 -7.61 -15.69
C THR A 16 -13.22 -7.26 -14.24
N HIS A 17 -14.33 -7.78 -13.73
CA HIS A 17 -14.81 -7.51 -12.38
C HIS A 17 -15.29 -8.80 -11.72
N ILE A 18 -15.09 -8.90 -10.40
CA ILE A 18 -15.76 -9.90 -9.56
C ILE A 18 -16.91 -9.22 -8.83
N THR A 19 -18.07 -9.88 -8.79
CA THR A 19 -19.20 -9.44 -7.95
C THR A 19 -19.12 -10.12 -6.58
N THR A 20 -19.15 -9.32 -5.52
CA THR A 20 -19.18 -9.77 -4.13
C THR A 20 -20.56 -10.30 -3.75
N ALA A 21 -20.66 -11.02 -2.64
CA ALA A 21 -21.89 -11.63 -2.16
C ALA A 21 -22.98 -10.59 -1.80
N ASP A 22 -22.61 -9.33 -1.60
CA ASP A 22 -23.52 -8.20 -1.40
C ASP A 22 -23.69 -7.31 -2.63
N GLY A 23 -23.29 -7.78 -3.81
CA GLY A 23 -23.54 -7.15 -5.10
C GLY A 23 -22.55 -6.05 -5.52
N LYS A 24 -21.49 -5.81 -4.74
CA LYS A 24 -20.47 -4.81 -5.06
C LYS A 24 -19.47 -5.37 -6.07
N THR A 25 -18.91 -4.52 -6.91
CA THR A 25 -17.91 -4.94 -7.91
C THR A 25 -16.49 -4.70 -7.40
N ALA A 26 -15.61 -5.66 -7.63
CA ALA A 26 -14.17 -5.55 -7.45
C ALA A 26 -13.49 -5.56 -8.81
N ALA A 27 -12.80 -4.47 -9.14
CA ALA A 27 -12.03 -4.36 -10.37
C ALA A 27 -10.82 -5.30 -10.30
N VAL A 28 -10.60 -6.06 -11.36
CA VAL A 28 -9.45 -6.97 -11.47
C VAL A 28 -8.40 -6.29 -12.34
N TRP A 29 -7.18 -6.30 -11.83
CA TRP A 29 -5.98 -5.83 -12.51
C TRP A 29 -4.98 -6.97 -12.56
N GLU A 30 -4.11 -6.93 -13.55
CA GLU A 30 -3.06 -7.91 -13.71
C GLU A 30 -1.69 -7.25 -13.58
N PHE A 31 -0.79 -7.93 -12.87
CA PHE A 31 0.59 -7.56 -12.68
C PHE A 31 1.47 -8.53 -13.48
N ASN A 32 1.53 -8.28 -14.77
CA ASN A 32 2.20 -9.10 -15.78
C ASN A 32 3.71 -8.85 -15.80
N TYR A 33 4.41 -9.20 -14.72
CA TYR A 33 5.86 -9.00 -14.70
C TYR A 33 6.57 -9.88 -15.72
N GLN A 34 7.63 -9.33 -16.29
CA GLN A 34 8.48 -10.00 -17.28
C GLN A 34 9.91 -10.06 -16.73
N THR A 35 10.71 -10.99 -17.23
CA THR A 35 12.16 -11.02 -16.98
C THR A 35 12.89 -9.97 -17.83
N ASP A 36 12.41 -8.72 -17.78
CA ASP A 36 13.02 -7.55 -18.40
C ASP A 36 13.93 -6.87 -17.37
N GLU A 37 15.24 -7.01 -17.57
CA GLU A 37 16.28 -6.47 -16.70
C GLU A 37 16.12 -4.97 -16.46
N VAL A 38 15.74 -4.19 -17.47
CA VAL A 38 15.61 -2.74 -17.33
C VAL A 38 14.44 -2.37 -16.40
N THR A 39 13.29 -3.03 -16.57
CA THR A 39 12.12 -2.79 -15.72
C THR A 39 12.32 -3.39 -14.33
N LEU A 40 13.01 -4.52 -14.20
CA LEU A 40 13.39 -5.09 -12.90
C LEU A 40 14.34 -4.18 -12.11
N SER A 41 15.36 -3.58 -12.74
CA SER A 41 16.23 -2.60 -12.08
C SER A 41 15.50 -1.30 -11.75
N ALA A 42 14.55 -0.87 -12.59
CA ALA A 42 13.68 0.27 -12.28
C ALA A 42 12.81 -0.02 -11.04
N TRP A 43 12.22 -1.21 -10.94
CA TRP A 43 11.52 -1.68 -9.74
C TRP A 43 12.44 -1.74 -8.53
N ALA A 44 13.63 -2.33 -8.67
CA ALA A 44 14.58 -2.50 -7.57
C ALA A 44 15.01 -1.15 -6.97
N LYS A 45 15.35 -0.17 -7.83
CA LYS A 45 15.65 1.19 -7.40
C LYS A 45 14.44 1.86 -6.75
N HIS A 46 13.27 1.77 -7.36
CA HIS A 46 12.02 2.33 -6.82
C HIS A 46 11.73 1.76 -5.43
N PHE A 47 11.87 0.45 -5.27
CA PHE A 47 11.63 -0.27 -4.05
C PHE A 47 12.63 0.12 -2.95
N ARG A 48 13.94 0.12 -3.24
CA ARG A 48 14.99 0.53 -2.29
C ARG A 48 14.74 1.93 -1.73
N ASN A 49 14.39 2.88 -2.60
CA ASN A 49 14.17 4.28 -2.22
C ASN A 49 12.95 4.47 -1.30
N HIS A 50 12.02 3.50 -1.20
CA HIS A 50 10.99 3.52 -0.17
C HIS A 50 11.54 3.26 1.24
N TYR A 51 12.60 2.45 1.37
CA TYR A 51 13.21 2.09 2.66
C TYR A 51 14.35 3.00 3.05
N CYS A 52 15.19 3.35 2.09
CA CYS A 52 16.35 4.21 2.28
C CYS A 52 16.64 4.89 0.95
N PRO A 53 16.51 6.22 0.86
CA PRO A 53 16.93 6.96 -0.33
C PRO A 53 18.39 6.66 -0.65
N ASP A 54 18.70 6.48 -1.93
CA ASP A 54 20.07 6.15 -2.36
C ASP A 54 21.10 7.16 -1.87
N THR A 55 20.69 8.43 -1.77
CA THR A 55 21.49 9.55 -1.29
C THR A 55 21.87 9.44 0.18
N ASP A 56 21.10 8.70 0.96
CA ASP A 56 21.22 8.68 2.43
C ASP A 56 21.92 7.39 2.92
N ILE A 57 22.13 6.41 2.03
CA ILE A 57 22.66 5.09 2.41
C ILE A 57 24.06 5.21 3.02
N ASP A 58 24.94 5.99 2.39
CA ASP A 58 26.34 6.09 2.85
C ASP A 58 26.49 6.86 4.16
N ASP A 59 25.58 7.79 4.45
CA ASP A 59 25.54 8.54 5.70
C ASP A 59 24.99 7.70 6.85
N LEU A 60 24.07 6.78 6.55
CA LEU A 60 23.40 5.95 7.57
C LEU A 60 24.12 4.63 7.85
N LYS A 61 24.85 4.08 6.86
CA LYS A 61 25.52 2.79 7.02
C LYS A 61 26.77 2.92 7.91
N PRO A 62 27.12 1.89 8.69
CA PRO A 62 28.43 1.80 9.32
C PRO A 62 29.56 1.90 8.28
N SER A 63 30.66 2.58 8.61
CA SER A 63 31.72 2.94 7.65
C SER A 63 32.32 1.74 6.89
N LYS A 64 32.39 0.56 7.53
CA LYS A 64 32.96 -0.67 6.95
C LYS A 64 31.93 -1.61 6.33
N GLN A 65 30.63 -1.32 6.45
CA GLN A 65 29.57 -2.15 5.88
C GLN A 65 29.32 -1.74 4.42
N SER A 66 29.08 -2.73 3.55
CA SER A 66 28.66 -2.46 2.17
C SER A 66 27.22 -1.94 2.14
N ARG A 67 26.83 -1.21 1.07
CA ARG A 67 25.43 -0.76 0.90
C ARG A 67 24.46 -1.94 0.89
N LYS A 68 24.82 -3.00 0.17
CA LYS A 68 24.06 -4.26 0.07
C LYS A 68 23.80 -4.89 1.44
N ASP A 69 24.85 -5.06 2.24
CA ASP A 69 24.73 -5.70 3.55
C ASP A 69 23.92 -4.82 4.49
N TYR A 70 24.17 -3.50 4.49
CA TYR A 70 23.38 -2.57 5.29
C TYR A 70 21.88 -2.64 4.97
N LEU A 71 21.52 -2.62 3.69
CA LEU A 71 20.13 -2.71 3.27
C LEU A 71 19.52 -4.06 3.69
N THR A 72 20.23 -5.16 3.49
CA THR A 72 19.75 -6.50 3.80
C THR A 72 19.60 -6.72 5.31
N ASP A 73 20.56 -6.23 6.09
CA ASP A 73 20.68 -6.50 7.52
C ASP A 73 19.84 -5.54 8.37
N MET A 74 19.70 -4.28 7.94
CA MET A 74 19.11 -3.22 8.76
C MET A 74 17.81 -2.65 8.20
N LYS A 75 17.64 -2.58 6.87
CA LYS A 75 16.51 -1.83 6.26
C LYS A 75 15.41 -2.73 5.72
N PHE A 76 15.76 -3.75 4.97
CA PHE A 76 14.81 -4.65 4.35
C PHE A 76 14.35 -5.72 5.33
N PRO A 77 13.06 -6.11 5.32
CA PRO A 77 12.61 -7.24 6.10
C PRO A 77 13.39 -8.48 5.70
N ASN A 78 13.67 -9.37 6.64
CA ASN A 78 14.49 -10.55 6.41
C ASN A 78 13.77 -11.55 5.49
N LYS A 79 14.52 -12.32 4.68
CA LYS A 79 13.92 -13.30 3.77
C LYS A 79 13.42 -14.56 4.50
N THR A 80 13.98 -14.89 5.66
CA THR A 80 13.80 -16.20 6.32
C THR A 80 13.43 -16.10 7.80
N SER A 81 13.36 -14.90 8.39
CA SER A 81 12.85 -14.74 9.74
C SER A 81 11.36 -15.09 9.80
N THR A 82 10.83 -15.37 11.00
CA THR A 82 9.44 -15.78 11.18
C THR A 82 8.42 -14.79 10.58
N LEU A 83 8.69 -13.48 10.67
CA LEU A 83 7.79 -12.44 10.17
C LEU A 83 8.26 -11.83 8.84
N GLY A 84 9.55 -11.89 8.54
CA GLY A 84 10.17 -11.22 7.41
C GLY A 84 9.48 -11.47 6.05
N PRO A 85 9.22 -12.72 5.62
CA PRO A 85 8.50 -13.01 4.37
C PRO A 85 7.14 -12.33 4.29
N ALA A 86 6.35 -12.36 5.37
CA ALA A 86 5.02 -11.76 5.40
C ALA A 86 5.12 -10.22 5.30
N ILE A 87 6.10 -9.60 5.98
CA ILE A 87 6.36 -8.17 5.87
C ILE A 87 6.83 -7.80 4.46
N ARG A 88 7.67 -8.62 3.82
CA ARG A 88 8.08 -8.41 2.42
C ARG A 88 6.90 -8.39 1.47
N ALA A 89 6.02 -9.37 1.59
CA ALA A 89 4.82 -9.46 0.77
C ALA A 89 3.87 -8.28 1.04
N GLY A 90 3.64 -7.96 2.31
CA GLY A 90 2.80 -6.84 2.73
C GLY A 90 3.31 -5.51 2.20
N ASP A 91 4.57 -5.17 2.46
CA ASP A 91 5.18 -3.91 2.02
C ASP A 91 5.15 -3.78 0.48
N PHE A 92 5.42 -4.87 -0.26
CA PHE A 92 5.26 -4.87 -1.72
C PHE A 92 3.83 -4.56 -2.15
N GLY A 93 2.84 -5.17 -1.49
CA GLY A 93 1.43 -4.91 -1.78
C GLY A 93 1.01 -3.47 -1.51
N GLU A 94 1.45 -2.91 -0.38
CA GLU A 94 1.23 -1.50 -0.07
C GLU A 94 1.87 -0.58 -1.12
N ILE A 95 3.12 -0.84 -1.53
CA ILE A 95 3.82 -0.04 -2.55
C ILE A 95 3.11 -0.10 -3.90
N LEU A 96 2.68 -1.28 -4.35
CA LEU A 96 1.99 -1.41 -5.64
C LEU A 96 0.61 -0.73 -5.63
N VAL A 97 -0.13 -0.78 -4.52
CA VAL A 97 -1.40 -0.06 -4.37
C VAL A 97 -1.17 1.46 -4.31
N ALA A 98 -0.11 1.90 -3.64
CA ALA A 98 0.31 3.30 -3.66
C ALA A 98 0.66 3.78 -5.07
N ASP A 99 1.31 2.95 -5.88
CA ASP A 99 1.60 3.25 -7.28
C ASP A 99 0.34 3.29 -8.15
N TYR A 100 -0.59 2.35 -7.95
CA TYR A 100 -1.90 2.41 -8.59
C TYR A 100 -2.61 3.73 -8.28
N LEU A 101 -2.65 4.11 -7.00
CA LEU A 101 -3.29 5.35 -6.57
C LEU A 101 -2.61 6.59 -7.17
N GLU A 102 -1.27 6.62 -7.18
CA GLU A 102 -0.49 7.75 -7.68
C GLU A 102 -0.56 7.87 -9.21
N TYR A 103 -0.23 6.80 -9.92
CA TYR A 103 0.04 6.86 -11.35
C TYR A 103 -1.17 6.49 -12.20
N VAL A 104 -2.10 5.67 -11.71
CA VAL A 104 -3.34 5.34 -12.42
C VAL A 104 -4.42 6.37 -12.04
N LEU A 105 -4.71 6.52 -10.75
CA LEU A 105 -5.79 7.39 -10.27
C LEU A 105 -5.41 8.89 -10.14
N LYS A 106 -4.12 9.21 -10.33
CA LYS A 106 -3.58 10.59 -10.32
C LYS A 106 -3.70 11.29 -8.97
N PHE A 107 -3.54 10.55 -7.88
CA PHE A 107 -3.38 11.12 -6.56
C PHE A 107 -1.91 11.46 -6.30
N TRP A 108 -1.64 12.34 -5.35
CA TRP A 108 -0.34 12.49 -4.74
C TRP A 108 -0.25 11.55 -3.55
N VAL A 109 0.79 10.69 -3.49
CA VAL A 109 0.94 9.66 -2.45
C VAL A 109 2.26 9.85 -1.70
N PRO A 110 2.23 10.21 -0.41
CA PRO A 110 3.43 10.33 0.42
C PRO A 110 4.14 8.99 0.63
N ARG A 111 5.45 8.94 0.33
CA ARG A 111 6.29 7.73 0.45
C ARG A 111 7.16 7.71 1.71
N VAL A 112 6.56 8.02 2.86
CA VAL A 112 7.26 8.20 4.15
C VAL A 112 7.06 7.05 5.14
N ARG A 113 6.28 6.02 4.78
CA ARG A 113 5.91 4.93 5.68
C ARG A 113 7.03 3.91 5.88
N TRP A 114 7.66 3.47 4.80
CA TRP A 114 8.63 2.36 4.81
C TRP A 114 10.00 2.77 5.32
N ASN A 115 10.46 3.99 5.01
CA ASN A 115 11.72 4.54 5.54
C ASN A 115 11.66 4.86 7.04
N SER A 116 10.46 4.81 7.63
CA SER A 116 10.23 5.08 9.04
C SER A 116 10.25 3.83 9.93
N LYS A 117 10.50 2.64 9.36
CA LYS A 117 10.65 1.41 10.12
C LYS A 117 11.90 1.48 11.00
N VAL A 118 11.69 1.37 12.31
CA VAL A 118 12.77 1.24 13.29
C VAL A 118 13.25 -0.21 13.34
N VAL A 119 12.33 -1.17 13.24
CA VAL A 119 12.60 -2.60 13.18
C VAL A 119 12.21 -3.13 11.80
N ARG A 120 13.15 -3.76 11.09
CA ARG A 120 12.96 -4.18 9.68
C ARG A 120 11.81 -5.18 9.46
N ASP A 121 11.54 -6.03 10.45
CA ASP A 121 10.52 -7.10 10.38
C ASP A 121 9.20 -6.68 11.06
N GLU A 122 8.94 -5.38 11.21
CA GLU A 122 7.68 -4.85 11.74
C GLU A 122 6.96 -3.96 10.74
N SER A 123 5.62 -4.01 10.75
CA SER A 123 4.78 -3.08 10.00
C SER A 123 4.55 -1.80 10.80
N THR A 124 4.67 -0.67 10.12
CA THR A 124 4.27 0.63 10.65
C THR A 124 2.77 0.62 10.98
N LYS A 125 2.37 1.22 12.10
CA LYS A 125 0.95 1.36 12.47
C LYS A 125 0.28 2.51 11.68
N GLY A 126 -1.05 2.53 11.68
CA GLY A 126 -1.84 3.47 10.88
C GLY A 126 -2.28 2.85 9.55
N SER A 127 -2.95 3.64 8.71
CA SER A 127 -3.48 3.16 7.43
C SER A 127 -2.37 2.81 6.44
N ASP A 128 -2.59 1.76 5.64
CA ASP A 128 -1.59 1.18 4.74
C ASP A 128 -1.16 2.19 3.66
N VAL A 129 -2.12 2.72 2.90
CA VAL A 129 -1.87 3.66 1.79
C VAL A 129 -2.81 4.87 1.88
N ILE A 130 -2.27 6.08 1.74
CA ILE A 130 -3.06 7.32 1.72
C ILE A 130 -2.67 8.18 0.51
N GLY A 131 -3.65 8.54 -0.30
CA GLY A 131 -3.50 9.45 -1.43
C GLY A 131 -4.33 10.72 -1.28
N PHE A 132 -3.80 11.81 -1.84
CA PHE A 132 -4.39 13.13 -1.80
C PHE A 132 -4.62 13.65 -3.23
N LYS A 133 -5.83 14.08 -3.55
CA LYS A 133 -6.13 14.75 -4.80
C LYS A 133 -6.63 16.15 -4.53
N PHE A 134 -5.82 17.13 -4.90
CA PHE A 134 -6.20 18.53 -4.81
C PHE A 134 -7.04 18.91 -6.02
N HIS A 135 -8.17 19.58 -5.79
CA HIS A 135 -9.00 20.10 -6.88
C HIS A 135 -8.27 21.21 -7.65
N GLN A 136 -7.51 22.03 -6.93
CA GLN A 136 -6.80 23.18 -7.47
C GLN A 136 -5.29 22.95 -7.41
N SER A 137 -4.58 23.36 -8.46
CA SER A 137 -3.11 23.28 -8.53
C SER A 137 -2.41 24.14 -7.47
N SER A 138 -3.05 25.23 -7.04
CA SER A 138 -2.59 26.08 -5.94
C SER A 138 -2.59 25.36 -4.58
N ARG A 139 -3.19 24.15 -4.49
CA ARG A 139 -3.47 23.41 -3.24
C ARG A 139 -4.23 24.25 -2.22
N ASN A 140 -4.94 25.26 -2.71
CA ASN A 140 -5.84 26.02 -1.87
C ASN A 140 -6.96 25.12 -1.37
N PRO A 141 -7.43 25.36 -0.14
CA PRO A 141 -8.46 24.56 0.44
C PRO A 141 -9.74 24.45 -0.45
N SER A 142 -10.14 23.26 -0.93
CA SER A 142 -11.42 23.03 -1.66
C SER A 142 -12.25 21.81 -1.22
N HIS A 143 -13.57 21.97 -1.02
CA HIS A 143 -14.50 20.86 -0.72
C HIS A 143 -14.53 19.73 -1.77
N LYS A 144 -13.89 19.95 -2.93
CA LYS A 144 -13.71 18.97 -4.00
C LYS A 144 -12.40 18.19 -3.90
N ASP A 145 -11.52 18.54 -2.97
CA ASP A 145 -10.33 17.76 -2.64
C ASP A 145 -10.75 16.35 -2.20
N ILE A 146 -9.93 15.34 -2.48
CA ILE A 146 -10.23 13.94 -2.18
C ILE A 146 -9.09 13.35 -1.34
N LEU A 147 -9.46 12.73 -0.22
CA LEU A 147 -8.61 11.85 0.56
C LEU A 147 -9.02 10.40 0.28
N PHE A 148 -8.06 9.58 -0.17
CA PHE A 148 -8.30 8.17 -0.48
C PHE A 148 -7.39 7.31 0.40
N ILE A 149 -8.00 6.48 1.23
CA ILE A 149 -7.30 5.51 2.08
C ILE A 149 -7.53 4.11 1.54
N PHE A 150 -6.45 3.34 1.37
CA PHE A 150 -6.52 1.93 0.96
C PHE A 150 -5.92 1.05 2.06
N GLU A 151 -6.63 -0.02 2.41
CA GLU A 151 -6.08 -1.18 3.11
C GLU A 151 -5.66 -2.24 2.07
N ALA A 152 -4.45 -2.77 2.19
CA ALA A 152 -3.91 -3.77 1.26
C ALA A 152 -3.64 -5.10 1.97
N LYS A 153 -3.96 -6.22 1.31
CA LYS A 153 -3.67 -7.56 1.79
C LYS A 153 -3.08 -8.41 0.66
N THR A 154 -2.13 -9.29 0.99
CA THR A 154 -1.47 -10.14 0.01
C THR A 154 -1.75 -11.63 0.27
N LYS A 155 -1.88 -12.40 -0.82
CA LYS A 155 -2.02 -13.86 -0.84
C LYS A 155 -1.03 -14.43 -1.86
N PHE A 156 0.24 -14.46 -1.49
CA PHE A 156 1.32 -14.96 -2.37
C PHE A 156 1.73 -16.40 -2.08
N SER A 157 0.97 -17.09 -1.24
CA SER A 157 1.11 -18.50 -0.92
C SER A 157 -0.25 -19.07 -0.57
N LYS A 158 -0.39 -20.41 -0.63
CA LYS A 158 -1.65 -21.09 -0.37
C LYS A 158 -2.15 -20.77 1.04
N SER A 159 -3.37 -20.25 1.11
CA SER A 159 -4.12 -19.98 2.33
C SER A 159 -5.61 -20.12 2.03
N SER A 160 -6.39 -20.51 3.04
CA SER A 160 -7.85 -20.53 2.98
C SER A 160 -8.49 -19.17 3.29
N GLU A 161 -7.69 -18.16 3.59
CA GLU A 161 -8.16 -16.82 3.94
C GLU A 161 -8.54 -16.02 2.69
N ASN A 162 -9.78 -15.53 2.66
CA ASN A 162 -10.22 -14.53 1.68
C ASN A 162 -9.59 -13.16 2.02
N ARG A 163 -8.46 -12.86 1.38
CA ARG A 163 -7.73 -11.59 1.61
C ARG A 163 -8.51 -10.34 1.20
N LEU A 164 -9.47 -10.44 0.27
CA LEU A 164 -10.34 -9.33 -0.06
C LEU A 164 -11.28 -9.00 1.11
N GLN A 165 -11.90 -10.02 1.71
CA GLN A 165 -12.73 -9.82 2.91
C GLN A 165 -11.90 -9.27 4.08
N GLU A 166 -10.66 -9.73 4.26
CA GLU A 166 -9.79 -9.17 5.30
C GLU A 166 -9.48 -7.69 5.07
N ALA A 167 -9.15 -7.30 3.83
CA ALA A 167 -8.91 -5.91 3.48
C ALA A 167 -10.17 -5.05 3.74
N ILE A 168 -11.35 -5.54 3.36
CA ILE A 168 -12.64 -4.89 3.66
C ILE A 168 -12.82 -4.73 5.19
N ASN A 169 -12.57 -5.80 5.96
CA ASN A 169 -12.74 -5.80 7.41
C ASN A 169 -11.81 -4.82 8.13
N HIS A 170 -10.59 -4.65 7.63
CA HIS A 170 -9.62 -3.75 8.23
C HIS A 170 -9.81 -2.29 7.78
N SER A 171 -10.15 -2.07 6.50
CA SER A 171 -10.57 -0.76 5.96
C SER A 171 -11.71 -0.14 6.78
N ALA A 172 -12.61 -0.97 7.33
CA ALA A 172 -13.71 -0.51 8.19
C ALA A 172 -13.25 0.24 9.45
N LYS A 173 -11.95 0.24 9.79
CA LYS A 173 -11.36 0.94 10.94
C LYS A 173 -10.50 2.13 10.55
N ASP A 174 -10.25 2.34 9.26
CA ASP A 174 -9.30 3.37 8.80
C ASP A 174 -9.77 4.78 9.12
N TYR A 175 -11.09 5.03 9.06
CA TYR A 175 -11.65 6.35 9.39
C TYR A 175 -11.32 6.82 10.82
N LEU A 176 -11.06 5.89 11.75
CA LEU A 176 -10.66 6.19 13.12
C LEU A 176 -9.17 6.58 13.23
N ARG A 177 -8.36 6.26 12.21
CA ARG A 177 -6.89 6.41 12.20
C ARG A 177 -6.40 7.52 11.27
N ILE A 178 -7.31 8.20 10.58
CA ILE A 178 -6.96 9.27 9.63
C ILE A 178 -6.16 10.38 10.33
N GLY A 179 -6.60 10.84 11.49
CA GLY A 179 -5.92 11.92 12.23
C GLY A 179 -4.46 11.57 12.57
N GLU A 180 -4.23 10.36 13.10
CA GLU A 180 -2.90 9.84 13.43
C GLU A 180 -2.03 9.73 12.17
N SER A 181 -2.59 9.20 11.09
CA SER A 181 -1.86 8.98 9.83
C SER A 181 -1.48 10.31 9.16
N LEU A 182 -2.40 11.28 9.13
CA LEU A 182 -2.13 12.64 8.63
C LEU A 182 -1.05 13.34 9.47
N ASN A 183 -1.12 13.21 10.79
CA ASN A 183 -0.11 13.79 11.68
C ASN A 183 1.27 13.18 11.42
N PHE A 184 1.36 11.85 11.31
CA PHE A 184 2.61 11.16 11.00
C PHE A 184 3.22 11.64 9.68
N ILE A 185 2.42 11.69 8.60
CA ILE A 185 2.90 12.14 7.29
C ILE A 185 3.38 13.59 7.35
N LYS A 186 2.59 14.48 7.96
CA LYS A 186 2.96 15.89 8.09
C LYS A 186 4.25 16.06 8.89
N GLN A 187 4.38 15.35 10.01
CA GLN A 187 5.59 15.38 10.84
C GLN A 187 6.82 14.92 10.05
N LYS A 188 6.69 13.88 9.23
CA LYS A 188 7.80 13.41 8.37
C LYS A 188 8.24 14.47 7.37
N TYR A 189 7.30 15.14 6.71
CA TYR A 189 7.64 16.23 5.81
C TYR A 189 8.29 17.42 6.52
N VAL A 190 7.81 17.80 7.71
CA VAL A 190 8.45 18.86 8.51
C VAL A 190 9.88 18.48 8.88
N ASN A 191 10.10 17.24 9.35
CA ASN A 191 11.43 16.76 9.74
C ASN A 191 12.41 16.74 8.56
N ASN A 192 11.92 16.49 7.35
CA ASN A 192 12.71 16.49 6.12
C ASN A 192 12.91 17.90 5.52
N GLY A 193 12.27 18.94 6.06
CA GLY A 193 12.29 20.30 5.52
C GLY A 193 11.32 20.54 4.34
N ASP A 194 10.47 19.57 4.01
CA ASP A 194 9.48 19.60 2.93
C ASP A 194 8.22 20.40 3.34
N ASN A 195 8.40 21.69 3.61
CA ASN A 195 7.37 22.54 4.20
C ASN A 195 6.13 22.72 3.30
N ALA A 196 6.29 22.68 1.98
CA ALA A 196 5.18 22.84 1.03
C ALA A 196 4.25 21.60 1.07
N GLU A 197 4.83 20.41 1.10
CA GLU A 197 4.16 19.12 1.25
C GLU A 197 3.45 19.04 2.60
N ALA A 198 4.13 19.41 3.69
CA ALA A 198 3.54 19.46 5.03
C ALA A 198 2.32 20.38 5.10
N LYS A 199 2.36 21.55 4.43
CA LYS A 199 1.20 22.45 4.30
C LYS A 199 0.05 21.79 3.53
N GLY A 200 0.36 21.08 2.45
CA GLY A 200 -0.61 20.32 1.66
C GLY A 200 -1.35 19.26 2.50
N ILE A 201 -0.65 18.57 3.40
CA ILE A 201 -1.28 17.63 4.34
C ILE A 201 -2.15 18.35 5.37
N GLY A 202 -1.70 19.51 5.87
CA GLY A 202 -2.42 20.30 6.87
C GLY A 202 -3.85 20.66 6.50
N ARG A 203 -4.13 20.83 5.19
CA ARG A 203 -5.48 21.05 4.66
C ARG A 203 -6.47 19.96 5.06
N PHE A 204 -6.04 18.70 5.20
CA PHE A 204 -6.92 17.56 5.50
C PHE A 204 -7.11 17.31 7.00
N GLN A 205 -6.46 18.07 7.87
CA GLN A 205 -6.47 17.84 9.32
C GLN A 205 -7.67 18.47 10.06
N ASN A 206 -8.45 19.36 9.40
CA ASN A 206 -9.65 19.97 9.98
C ASN A 206 -10.87 19.78 9.05
N PRO A 207 -11.39 18.55 8.89
CA PRO A 207 -12.50 18.27 7.99
C PRO A 207 -13.81 18.98 8.38
N THR A 208 -13.98 19.39 9.64
CA THR A 208 -15.20 20.07 10.11
C THR A 208 -15.33 21.47 9.52
N ASP A 209 -14.27 22.28 9.64
CA ASP A 209 -14.29 23.65 9.12
C ASP A 209 -13.91 23.70 7.62
N ILE A 210 -13.16 22.67 7.18
CA ILE A 210 -12.49 22.63 5.90
C ILE A 210 -12.83 21.28 5.24
N PRO A 211 -14.09 21.06 4.82
CA PRO A 211 -14.54 19.76 4.33
C PRO A 211 -13.82 19.35 3.05
N TYR A 212 -13.75 18.05 2.83
CA TYR A 212 -13.22 17.38 1.64
C TYR A 212 -13.97 16.04 1.43
N LYS A 213 -13.81 15.43 0.26
CA LYS A 213 -14.37 14.10 -0.02
C LYS A 213 -13.46 13.01 0.51
N GLN A 214 -14.04 12.02 1.17
CA GLN A 214 -13.31 10.87 1.70
C GLN A 214 -13.79 9.60 1.01
N THR A 215 -12.86 8.76 0.58
CA THR A 215 -13.15 7.45 -0.02
C THR A 215 -12.19 6.40 0.53
N PHE A 216 -12.64 5.16 0.55
CA PHE A 216 -11.91 4.02 1.12
C PHE A 216 -11.71 2.95 0.07
N GLY A 217 -10.67 2.16 0.25
CA GLY A 217 -10.29 1.10 -0.67
C GLY A 217 -9.88 -0.16 0.08
N ALA A 218 -10.30 -1.30 -0.45
CA ALA A 218 -9.83 -2.60 0.00
C ALA A 218 -9.18 -3.32 -1.19
N ALA A 219 -7.88 -3.58 -1.08
CA ALA A 219 -7.08 -4.20 -2.13
C ALA A 219 -6.60 -5.60 -1.71
N ALA A 220 -6.80 -6.57 -2.60
CA ALA A 220 -6.20 -7.90 -2.46
C ALA A 220 -5.21 -8.14 -3.60
N LEU A 221 -3.95 -8.41 -3.26
CA LEU A 221 -2.93 -8.81 -4.22
C LEU A 221 -2.71 -10.32 -4.11
N ILE A 222 -2.86 -11.04 -5.21
CA ILE A 222 -2.99 -12.50 -5.15
C ILE A 222 -2.10 -13.11 -6.22
N SER A 223 -1.29 -14.11 -5.86
CA SER A 223 -0.60 -14.86 -6.91
C SER A 223 -1.61 -15.68 -7.71
N ASP A 224 -1.40 -15.85 -9.02
CA ASP A 224 -2.33 -16.57 -9.90
C ASP A 224 -2.63 -17.99 -9.40
N GLU A 225 -1.65 -18.70 -8.84
CA GLU A 225 -1.82 -20.03 -8.25
C GLU A 225 -2.70 -20.06 -6.98
N CYS A 226 -3.01 -18.89 -6.42
CA CYS A 226 -3.88 -18.69 -5.26
C CYS A 226 -5.18 -17.94 -5.63
N TYR A 227 -5.36 -17.58 -6.89
CA TYR A 227 -6.51 -16.82 -7.37
C TYR A 227 -7.73 -17.73 -7.54
N ASP A 228 -8.73 -17.54 -6.68
CA ASP A 228 -9.98 -18.30 -6.69
C ASP A 228 -11.17 -17.35 -6.72
N VAL A 229 -11.87 -17.30 -7.86
CA VAL A 229 -13.05 -16.45 -8.05
C VAL A 229 -14.19 -16.83 -7.10
N SER A 230 -14.36 -18.12 -6.81
CA SER A 230 -15.41 -18.58 -5.90
C SER A 230 -15.14 -18.07 -4.49
N GLU A 231 -13.90 -18.14 -4.02
CA GLU A 231 -13.47 -17.56 -2.75
C GLU A 231 -13.72 -16.05 -2.71
N LEU A 232 -13.21 -15.32 -3.71
CA LEU A 232 -13.28 -13.86 -3.77
C LEU A 232 -14.72 -13.33 -3.86
N SER A 233 -15.59 -14.02 -4.60
CA SER A 233 -17.01 -13.66 -4.71
C SER A 233 -17.77 -13.78 -3.38
N MET A 234 -17.27 -14.55 -2.41
CA MET A 234 -17.85 -14.62 -1.07
C MET A 234 -17.57 -13.38 -0.21
N ALA A 235 -16.68 -12.48 -0.65
CA ALA A 235 -16.46 -11.22 0.04
C ALA A 235 -17.78 -10.45 0.18
N ASN A 236 -17.91 -9.65 1.24
CA ASN A 236 -19.15 -9.03 1.63
C ASN A 236 -18.89 -7.76 2.45
N CYS A 237 -19.20 -6.60 1.86
CA CYS A 237 -19.03 -5.30 2.52
C CYS A 237 -20.12 -5.00 3.54
N SER A 238 -21.22 -5.77 3.55
CA SER A 238 -22.26 -5.72 4.58
C SER A 238 -21.96 -6.57 5.82
N LYS A 239 -20.89 -7.38 5.82
CA LYS A 239 -20.57 -8.31 6.92
C LYS A 239 -19.19 -8.07 7.52
N ILE A 240 -19.01 -6.97 8.24
CA ILE A 240 -17.81 -6.67 9.02
C ILE A 240 -17.96 -7.22 10.45
N PRO A 241 -17.07 -8.11 10.90
CA PRO A 241 -17.14 -8.69 12.24
C PRO A 241 -16.82 -7.64 13.30
N GLN A 242 -17.74 -7.41 14.25
CA GLN A 242 -17.59 -6.42 15.32
C GLN A 242 -16.72 -6.92 16.50
N SER A 243 -16.49 -8.23 16.61
CA SER A 243 -15.59 -8.81 17.60
C SER A 243 -14.90 -10.05 17.05
N LYS A 244 -13.57 -10.12 17.21
CA LYS A 244 -12.77 -11.30 16.83
C LYS A 244 -12.88 -12.46 17.84
N LYS A 245 -13.57 -12.30 18.98
CA LYS A 245 -13.48 -13.23 20.13
C LYS A 245 -14.82 -13.73 20.71
N ALA A 246 -15.98 -13.35 20.18
CA ALA A 246 -17.26 -13.77 20.75
C ALA A 246 -17.83 -15.03 20.06
N LYS A 247 -18.43 -15.93 20.86
CA LYS A 247 -19.15 -17.13 20.40
C LYS A 247 -20.29 -16.83 19.41
N ASN A 248 -20.78 -15.59 19.38
CA ASN A 248 -21.70 -15.07 18.37
C ASN A 248 -21.04 -13.87 17.67
N THR A 249 -20.64 -14.05 16.41
CA THR A 249 -20.12 -12.96 15.60
C THR A 249 -21.26 -12.06 15.14
N PHE A 250 -21.33 -10.85 15.70
CA PHE A 250 -22.20 -9.80 15.17
C PHE A 250 -21.52 -9.14 13.99
N TYR A 251 -22.30 -8.92 12.93
CA TYR A 251 -21.86 -8.26 11.71
C TYR A 251 -22.53 -6.90 11.58
N ALA A 252 -21.78 -5.92 11.09
CA ALA A 252 -22.31 -4.63 10.67
C ALA A 252 -21.78 -4.31 9.27
N PRO A 253 -22.46 -3.45 8.49
CA PRO A 253 -21.92 -3.00 7.22
C PRO A 253 -20.66 -2.16 7.41
N HIS A 254 -19.80 -2.14 6.38
CA HIS A 254 -18.67 -1.22 6.31
C HIS A 254 -19.18 0.21 6.48
N PRO A 255 -18.58 1.05 7.36
CA PRO A 255 -19.08 2.40 7.64
C PRO A 255 -19.17 3.31 6.40
N TYR A 256 -18.34 3.02 5.39
CA TYR A 256 -18.33 3.69 4.09
C TYR A 256 -18.63 2.71 2.95
N LYS A 257 -19.61 1.82 3.13
CA LYS A 257 -19.92 0.75 2.16
C LYS A 257 -20.09 1.30 0.74
N ASP A 258 -20.81 2.42 0.59
CA ASP A 258 -21.14 2.98 -0.72
C ASP A 258 -19.91 3.58 -1.41
N ASP A 259 -19.06 4.28 -0.65
CA ASP A 259 -17.82 4.91 -1.13
C ASP A 259 -16.58 4.00 -1.09
N LEU A 260 -16.74 2.73 -0.73
CA LEU A 260 -15.65 1.75 -0.70
C LEU A 260 -15.34 1.30 -2.14
N VAL A 261 -14.06 1.26 -2.52
CA VAL A 261 -13.58 0.73 -3.79
C VAL A 261 -12.92 -0.61 -3.53
N LEU A 262 -13.26 -1.63 -4.34
CA LEU A 262 -12.64 -2.94 -4.24
C LEU A 262 -11.69 -3.16 -5.41
N LEU A 263 -10.46 -3.57 -5.10
CA LEU A 263 -9.39 -3.79 -6.06
C LEU A 263 -8.80 -5.18 -5.86
N ILE A 264 -8.61 -5.91 -6.96
CA ILE A 264 -7.84 -7.14 -6.97
C ILE A 264 -6.70 -6.95 -7.96
N ILE A 265 -5.46 -7.24 -7.55
CA ILE A 265 -4.31 -7.28 -8.45
C ILE A 265 -3.78 -8.71 -8.44
N LYS A 266 -3.82 -9.41 -9.57
CA LYS A 266 -3.28 -10.77 -9.68
C LYS A 266 -2.00 -10.81 -10.51
N GLY A 267 -1.14 -11.80 -10.30
CA GLY A 267 0.03 -12.04 -11.14
C GLY A 267 0.69 -13.38 -10.80
N PRO A 268 1.50 -13.97 -11.67
CA PRO A 268 2.11 -15.29 -11.42
C PRO A 268 3.19 -15.20 -10.35
N ASP A 269 3.40 -16.22 -9.51
CA ASP A 269 4.62 -16.38 -8.69
C ASP A 269 5.06 -15.10 -7.92
N MET A 270 4.11 -14.35 -7.34
CA MET A 270 4.37 -13.01 -6.80
C MET A 270 5.39 -13.02 -5.66
N MET A 271 5.41 -14.07 -4.82
CA MET A 271 6.39 -14.16 -3.73
C MET A 271 7.83 -14.28 -4.25
N ASP A 272 8.03 -15.01 -5.33
CA ASP A 272 9.33 -15.15 -5.97
C ASP A 272 9.79 -13.83 -6.56
N LEU A 273 8.89 -13.10 -7.23
CA LEU A 273 9.17 -11.74 -7.68
C LEU A 273 9.58 -10.85 -6.50
N VAL A 274 8.79 -10.83 -5.43
CA VAL A 274 9.08 -10.03 -4.23
C VAL A 274 10.50 -10.31 -3.74
N HIS A 275 10.85 -11.58 -3.54
CA HIS A 275 12.20 -11.95 -3.12
C HIS A 275 13.30 -11.52 -4.11
N LYS A 276 13.05 -11.66 -5.42
CA LYS A 276 13.97 -11.21 -6.47
C LYS A 276 14.17 -9.69 -6.44
N LEU A 277 13.10 -8.91 -6.26
CA LEU A 277 13.16 -7.45 -6.19
C LEU A 277 13.94 -6.97 -4.97
N TYR A 278 13.70 -7.52 -3.79
CA TYR A 278 14.50 -7.20 -2.59
C TYR A 278 15.99 -7.52 -2.78
N ARG A 279 16.30 -8.69 -3.34
CA ARG A 279 17.68 -9.10 -3.60
C ARG A 279 18.34 -8.11 -4.56
N ARG A 280 17.70 -7.84 -5.70
CA ARG A 280 18.19 -6.91 -6.72
C ARG A 280 18.33 -5.49 -6.18
N ALA A 281 17.38 -5.03 -5.37
CA ALA A 281 17.42 -3.72 -4.73
C ALA A 281 18.66 -3.55 -3.86
N ALA A 282 19.08 -4.59 -3.14
CA ALA A 282 20.32 -4.57 -2.35
C ALA A 282 21.57 -4.68 -3.24
N ASP A 283 21.54 -5.55 -4.25
CA ASP A 283 22.67 -5.80 -5.15
C ASP A 283 23.01 -4.57 -6.03
N GLU A 284 22.01 -3.80 -6.43
CA GLU A 284 22.14 -2.62 -7.31
C GLU A 284 22.21 -1.27 -6.53
N ALA A 285 22.58 -1.31 -5.24
CA ALA A 285 22.64 -0.13 -4.36
C ALA A 285 23.94 0.66 -4.46
#